data_AF-A0A832QD02-F1
#
_entry.id   AF-A0A832QD02-F1
#
_cell.length_a   1.000
_cell.length_b   1.000
_cell.length_c   1.000
_cell.angle_alpha   90.00
_cell.angle_beta   90.00
_cell.angle_gamma   90.00
#
_symmetry.space_group_name_H-M   'P 1'
#
loop_
_entity.id
_entity.type
_entity.pdbx_description
1 polymer ?
#
loop_
_entity_poly.entity_id
_entity_poly.type
_entity_poly.pdbx_seq_one_letter_code
_entity_poly.pdbx_strand_id
1 'polypeptide(L)'
;MMKIKSPVPFFDTLQAMQNPYRQRVSNVAHLQLDKEPADARDDYQYASEFLYSYRGSPDTYGTYRREIEHFLHWAWLVAEKSLRQIAREDIEDYVEFARKPPASWIGSQQQPRYLEHQGQRVPNPDWRPYIVLPAAAEDGHVLSQAAIQSMFAVLGSFFNFLVQEDYLKSNPV
;
A
#
# COMPACT_ATOMS: atom_id res chain seq x y z
N MET A 1 -21.82 -6.35 10.47
CA MET A 1 -20.54 -6.23 9.74
C MET A 1 -19.55 -5.55 10.66
N MET A 2 -18.43 -6.21 11.00
CA MET A 2 -17.34 -5.55 11.71
C MET A 2 -16.81 -4.42 10.83
N LYS A 3 -16.73 -3.21 11.38
CA LYS A 3 -16.16 -2.07 10.65
C LYS A 3 -14.65 -2.26 10.60
N ILE A 4 -14.11 -2.63 9.45
CA ILE A 4 -12.65 -2.66 9.23
C ILE A 4 -12.15 -1.22 9.45
N LYS A 5 -11.23 -1.04 10.41
CA LYS A 5 -10.63 0.27 10.72
C LYS A 5 -9.87 0.77 9.48
N SER A 6 -9.89 2.08 9.22
CA SER A 6 -9.05 2.64 8.15
C SER A 6 -7.58 2.47 8.52
N PRO A 7 -6.71 2.04 7.60
CA PRO A 7 -5.29 1.96 7.85
C PRO A 7 -4.67 3.36 7.95
N VAL A 8 -3.53 3.42 8.63
CA VAL A 8 -2.60 4.54 8.53
C VAL A 8 -1.78 4.42 7.22
N PRO A 9 -1.19 5.51 6.71
CA PRO A 9 -0.22 5.43 5.63
C PRO A 9 0.93 4.49 6.04
N PHE A 10 1.31 3.57 5.16
CA PHE A 10 2.48 2.71 5.39
C PHE A 10 3.75 3.41 4.96
N PHE A 11 3.73 4.10 3.84
CA PHE A 11 4.92 4.76 3.30
C PHE A 11 4.79 6.28 3.32
N ASP A 12 5.90 6.94 3.62
CA ASP A 12 5.97 8.39 3.69
C ASP A 12 5.96 9.06 2.30
N THR A 13 6.05 10.38 2.26
CA THR A 13 6.26 11.16 1.05
C THR A 13 7.71 11.03 0.59
N LEU A 14 7.94 11.23 -0.71
CA LEU A 14 9.28 11.14 -1.31
C LEU A 14 10.32 11.98 -0.55
N GLN A 15 9.93 13.18 -0.11
CA GLN A 15 10.81 14.13 0.58
C GLN A 15 11.26 13.65 1.96
N ALA A 16 10.46 12.81 2.63
CA ALA A 16 10.75 12.32 3.98
C ALA A 16 11.13 10.84 4.03
N MET A 17 11.09 10.15 2.89
CA MET A 17 11.48 8.76 2.83
C MET A 17 12.97 8.61 3.19
N GLN A 18 13.22 7.86 4.25
CA GLN A 18 14.57 7.46 4.65
C GLN A 18 15.15 6.46 3.65
N ASN A 19 16.48 6.43 3.51
CA ASN A 19 17.14 5.46 2.64
C ASN A 19 17.12 4.07 3.29
N PRO A 20 16.30 3.12 2.80
CA PRO A 20 16.08 1.83 3.44
C PRO A 20 17.31 0.90 3.33
N TYR A 21 18.22 1.18 2.39
CA TYR A 21 19.50 0.45 2.27
C TYR A 21 20.50 0.86 3.35
N ARG A 22 20.38 2.07 3.91
CA ARG A 22 21.25 2.56 4.99
C ARG A 22 20.60 2.46 6.36
N GLN A 23 19.29 2.63 6.41
CA GLN A 23 18.46 2.59 7.61
C GLN A 23 17.48 1.43 7.45
N ARG A 24 17.95 0.23 7.77
CA ARG A 24 17.16 -0.99 7.72
C ARG A 24 16.02 -0.91 8.74
N VAL A 25 14.86 -1.42 8.36
CA VAL A 25 13.64 -1.51 9.16
C VAL A 25 13.90 -2.46 10.32
N SER A 26 13.72 -1.97 11.55
CA SER A 26 13.88 -2.76 12.77
C SER A 26 12.58 -3.44 13.19
N ASN A 27 11.45 -2.76 13.01
CA ASN A 27 10.09 -3.24 13.26
C ASN A 27 9.07 -2.40 12.46
N VAL A 28 7.80 -2.77 12.51
CA VAL A 28 6.69 -2.06 11.85
C VAL A 28 5.66 -1.50 12.85
N ALA A 29 6.06 -1.26 14.10
CA ALA A 29 5.14 -0.84 15.15
C ALA A 29 4.46 0.51 14.87
N HIS A 30 5.10 1.39 14.08
CA HIS A 30 4.54 2.68 13.66
C HIS A 30 3.32 2.53 12.74
N LEU A 31 3.10 1.34 12.16
CA LEU A 31 1.97 1.04 11.28
C LEU A 31 0.68 0.70 12.03
N GLN A 32 0.73 0.61 13.37
CA GLN A 32 -0.45 0.43 14.24
C GLN A 32 -1.32 -0.77 13.82
N LEU A 33 -0.68 -1.89 13.46
CA LEU A 33 -1.36 -3.13 13.09
C LEU A 33 -1.93 -3.80 14.34
N ASP A 34 -3.20 -4.21 14.29
CA ASP A 34 -3.81 -5.01 15.38
C ASP A 34 -3.17 -6.42 15.46
N LYS A 35 -2.77 -6.95 14.30
CA LYS A 35 -2.05 -8.21 14.14
C LYS A 35 -0.97 -8.05 13.09
N GLU A 36 0.29 -8.22 13.49
CA GLU A 36 1.42 -8.21 12.57
C GLU A 36 1.49 -9.54 11.81
N PRO A 37 1.50 -9.54 10.46
CA PRO A 37 1.66 -10.78 9.69
C PRO A 37 3.06 -11.36 9.87
N ALA A 38 3.23 -12.64 9.49
CA ALA A 38 4.56 -13.22 9.40
C ALA A 38 5.44 -12.36 8.48
N ASP A 39 6.73 -12.23 8.78
CA ASP A 39 7.70 -11.51 7.93
C ASP A 39 7.38 -10.03 7.63
N ALA A 40 6.46 -9.39 8.37
CA ALA A 40 6.01 -8.01 8.09
C ALA A 40 7.17 -7.00 7.99
N ARG A 41 8.19 -7.16 8.84
CA ARG A 41 9.42 -6.37 8.79
C ARG A 41 10.12 -6.48 7.45
N ASP A 42 10.30 -7.70 6.95
CA ASP A 42 11.05 -7.95 5.72
C ASP A 42 10.21 -7.55 4.49
N ASP A 43 8.91 -7.86 4.49
CA ASP A 43 7.95 -7.37 3.49
C ASP A 43 8.03 -5.84 3.34
N TYR A 44 7.96 -5.12 4.47
CA TYR A 44 8.03 -3.66 4.50
C TYR A 44 9.40 -3.13 4.08
N GLN A 45 10.48 -3.82 4.44
CA GLN A 45 11.85 -3.49 4.02
C GLN A 45 11.97 -3.55 2.49
N TYR A 46 11.59 -4.68 1.88
CA TYR A 46 11.69 -4.84 0.42
C TYR A 46 10.76 -3.89 -0.33
N ALA A 47 9.54 -3.66 0.17
CA ALA A 47 8.66 -2.64 -0.39
C ALA A 47 9.27 -1.23 -0.32
N SER A 48 9.93 -0.89 0.80
CA SER A 48 10.64 0.38 0.94
C SER A 48 11.83 0.48 -0.02
N GLU A 49 12.63 -0.57 -0.18
CA GLU A 49 13.76 -0.62 -1.12
C GLU A 49 13.31 -0.45 -2.58
N PHE A 50 12.24 -1.15 -2.96
CA PHE A 50 11.63 -0.98 -4.28
C PHE A 50 11.21 0.48 -4.52
N LEU A 51 10.43 1.07 -3.60
CA LEU A 51 9.98 2.45 -3.73
C LEU A 51 11.16 3.43 -3.78
N TYR A 52 12.20 3.23 -2.95
CA TYR A 52 13.38 4.10 -2.93
C TYR A 52 14.20 4.04 -4.23
N SER A 53 14.13 2.94 -4.98
CA SER A 53 14.78 2.82 -6.29
C SER A 53 14.21 3.81 -7.31
N TYR A 54 12.95 4.23 -7.14
CA TYR A 54 12.27 5.20 -8.03
C TYR A 54 12.26 6.63 -7.50
N ARG A 55 13.04 6.94 -6.45
CA ARG A 55 13.13 8.30 -5.87
C ARG A 55 13.52 9.41 -6.86
N GLY A 56 14.15 9.06 -7.97
CA GLY A 56 14.52 9.98 -9.05
C GLY A 56 13.36 10.41 -9.96
N SER A 57 12.19 9.77 -9.82
CA SER A 57 10.97 10.08 -10.59
C SER A 57 9.78 10.26 -9.63
N PRO A 58 9.45 11.52 -9.24
CA PRO A 58 8.39 11.80 -8.27
C PRO A 58 7.02 11.21 -8.62
N ASP A 59 6.63 11.26 -9.89
CA ASP A 59 5.35 10.74 -10.37
C ASP A 59 5.31 9.21 -10.32
N THR A 60 6.40 8.55 -10.71
CA THR A 60 6.54 7.09 -10.62
C THR A 60 6.53 6.66 -9.16
N TYR A 61 7.28 7.33 -8.29
CA TYR A 61 7.26 7.07 -6.85
C TYR A 61 5.86 7.20 -6.27
N GLY A 62 5.15 8.28 -6.59
CA GLY A 62 3.79 8.53 -6.10
C GLY A 62 2.81 7.43 -6.51
N THR A 63 2.90 7.00 -7.77
CA THR A 63 2.08 5.91 -8.32
C THR A 63 2.43 4.58 -7.67
N TYR A 64 3.71 4.21 -7.66
CA TYR A 64 4.17 2.91 -7.14
C TYR A 64 3.86 2.78 -5.66
N ARG A 65 4.09 3.84 -4.89
CA ARG A 65 3.77 3.91 -3.47
C ARG A 65 2.29 3.69 -3.22
N ARG A 66 1.41 4.31 -4.01
CA ARG A 66 -0.04 4.13 -3.85
C ARG A 66 -0.44 2.67 -4.08
N GLU A 67 -0.03 2.08 -5.20
CA GLU A 67 -0.48 0.73 -5.55
C GLU A 67 0.10 -0.35 -4.60
N ILE A 68 1.38 -0.22 -4.23
CA ILE A 68 2.01 -1.16 -3.28
C ILE A 68 1.40 -1.01 -1.89
N GLU A 69 1.12 0.22 -1.46
CA GLU A 69 0.49 0.46 -0.16
C GLU A 69 -0.94 -0.09 -0.12
N HIS A 70 -1.74 0.13 -1.17
CA HIS A 70 -3.08 -0.46 -1.27
C HIS A 70 -3.03 -1.98 -1.19
N PHE A 71 -2.09 -2.59 -1.89
CA PHE A 71 -1.90 -4.04 -1.86
C PHE A 71 -1.48 -4.53 -0.47
N LEU A 72 -0.51 -3.88 0.19
CA LEU A 72 -0.09 -4.26 1.55
C LEU A 72 -1.19 -4.04 2.58
N HIS A 73 -1.99 -2.98 2.45
CA HIS A 73 -3.16 -2.78 3.30
C HIS A 73 -4.13 -3.95 3.18
N TRP A 74 -4.44 -4.38 1.97
CA TRP A 74 -5.29 -5.55 1.76
C TRP A 74 -4.64 -6.84 2.28
N ALA A 75 -3.40 -7.12 1.86
CA ALA A 75 -2.71 -8.35 2.20
C ALA A 75 -2.61 -8.54 3.72
N TRP A 76 -2.25 -7.49 4.45
CA TRP A 76 -1.99 -7.58 5.88
C TRP A 76 -3.24 -7.43 6.74
N LEU A 77 -4.16 -6.52 6.37
CA LEU A 77 -5.29 -6.16 7.24
C LEU A 77 -6.59 -6.89 6.86
N VAL A 78 -6.65 -7.47 5.66
CA VAL A 78 -7.85 -8.15 5.14
C VAL A 78 -7.56 -9.62 4.91
N ALA A 79 -6.51 -9.95 4.16
CA ALA A 79 -6.13 -11.34 3.92
C ALA A 79 -5.30 -11.95 5.07
N GLU A 80 -4.74 -11.12 5.95
CA GLU A 80 -3.84 -11.51 7.04
C GLU A 80 -2.64 -12.37 6.57
N LYS A 81 -2.10 -12.04 5.40
CA LYS A 81 -1.01 -12.75 4.73
C LYS A 81 0.23 -11.87 4.57
N SER A 82 1.40 -12.49 4.73
CA SER A 82 2.66 -11.89 4.27
C SER A 82 2.80 -11.99 2.75
N LEU A 83 3.70 -11.21 2.16
CA LEU A 83 3.99 -11.27 0.72
C LEU A 83 4.44 -12.67 0.28
N ARG A 84 5.10 -13.42 1.16
CA ARG A 84 5.55 -14.81 0.91
C ARG A 84 4.41 -15.81 0.78
N GLN A 85 3.22 -15.46 1.27
CA GLN A 85 2.02 -16.30 1.23
C GLN A 85 1.08 -15.95 0.07
N ILE A 86 1.37 -14.89 -0.68
CA ILE A 86 0.53 -14.43 -1.79
C ILE A 86 0.66 -15.40 -2.96
N ALA A 87 -0.49 -15.95 -3.36
CA ALA A 87 -0.64 -16.79 -4.55
C ALA A 87 -1.36 -16.04 -5.68
N ARG A 88 -1.58 -16.70 -6.81
CA ARG A 88 -2.28 -16.09 -7.95
C ARG A 88 -3.74 -15.79 -7.63
N GLU A 89 -4.39 -16.69 -6.86
CA GLU A 89 -5.80 -16.54 -6.48
C GLU A 89 -6.00 -15.31 -5.58
N ASP A 90 -4.98 -14.98 -4.77
CA ASP A 90 -4.97 -13.78 -3.92
C ASP A 90 -4.97 -12.48 -4.73
N ILE A 91 -4.41 -12.48 -5.94
CA ILE A 91 -4.44 -11.30 -6.82
C ILE A 91 -5.87 -11.04 -7.32
N GLU A 92 -6.64 -12.09 -7.59
CA GLU A 92 -8.05 -11.97 -7.97
C GLU A 92 -8.88 -11.41 -6.82
N ASP A 93 -8.69 -11.94 -5.60
CA ASP A 93 -9.34 -11.45 -4.39
C ASP A 93 -9.01 -9.98 -4.10
N TYR A 94 -7.75 -9.57 -4.32
CA TYR A 94 -7.34 -8.17 -4.19
C TYR A 94 -8.05 -7.26 -5.20
N VAL A 95 -8.19 -7.69 -6.46
CA VAL A 95 -8.88 -6.89 -7.48
C VAL A 95 -10.34 -6.66 -7.10
N GLU A 96 -11.04 -7.69 -6.64
CA GLU A 96 -12.42 -7.56 -6.16
C GLU A 96 -12.51 -6.62 -4.95
N PHE A 97 -11.58 -6.73 -4.00
CA PHE A 97 -11.50 -5.81 -2.87
C PHE A 97 -11.29 -4.36 -3.32
N ALA A 98 -10.34 -4.13 -4.22
CA ALA A 98 -9.95 -2.78 -4.61
C ALA A 98 -11.03 -2.08 -5.45
N ARG A 99 -11.92 -2.82 -6.12
CA ARG A 99 -13.11 -2.26 -6.78
C ARG A 99 -14.12 -1.69 -5.79
N LYS A 100 -14.25 -2.33 -4.62
CA LYS A 100 -15.23 -1.99 -3.58
C LYS A 100 -14.63 -2.10 -2.17
N PRO A 101 -13.67 -1.23 -1.83
CA PRO A 101 -13.06 -1.23 -0.51
C PRO A 101 -14.11 -0.84 0.55
N PRO A 102 -13.86 -1.14 1.84
CA PRO A 102 -14.74 -0.74 2.92
C PRO A 102 -15.00 0.77 2.90
N ALA A 103 -16.23 1.20 3.20
CA ALA A 103 -16.58 2.63 3.24
C ALA A 103 -15.70 3.44 4.21
N SER A 104 -15.17 2.81 5.26
CA SER A 104 -14.22 3.41 6.19
C SER A 104 -12.88 3.77 5.56
N TRP A 105 -12.50 3.14 4.44
CA TRP A 105 -11.26 3.36 3.69
C TRP A 105 -11.42 4.36 2.54
N ILE A 106 -12.63 4.89 2.34
CA ILE A 106 -12.96 5.83 1.27
C ILE A 106 -13.12 7.23 1.86
N GLY A 107 -12.36 8.18 1.35
CA GLY A 107 -12.50 9.61 1.63
C GLY A 107 -13.26 10.34 0.52
N SER A 108 -13.93 11.44 0.87
CA SER A 108 -14.61 12.33 -0.09
C SER A 108 -13.69 13.38 -0.72
N GLN A 109 -12.48 13.55 -0.17
CA GLN A 109 -11.49 14.53 -0.61
C GLN A 109 -10.07 14.08 -0.26
N GLN A 110 -9.09 14.52 -1.04
CA GLN A 110 -7.68 14.27 -0.75
C GLN A 110 -7.29 14.95 0.56
N GLN A 111 -6.58 14.23 1.41
CA GLN A 111 -6.05 14.71 2.68
C GLN A 111 -4.53 14.50 2.72
N PRO A 112 -3.76 15.35 3.40
CA PRO A 112 -2.35 15.08 3.68
C PRO A 112 -2.23 13.75 4.43
N ARG A 113 -1.24 12.92 4.08
CA ARG A 113 -1.00 11.63 4.75
C ARG A 113 -0.49 11.78 6.17
N TYR A 114 0.34 12.80 6.37
CA TYR A 114 0.93 13.14 7.66
C TYR A 114 0.69 14.61 7.95
N LEU A 115 0.54 14.91 9.23
CA LEU A 115 0.50 16.26 9.77
C LEU A 115 1.76 16.48 10.62
N GLU A 116 2.22 17.72 10.70
CA GLU A 116 3.29 18.08 11.63
C GLU A 116 2.71 18.40 13.01
N HIS A 117 3.20 17.71 14.04
CA HIS A 117 2.84 17.94 15.42
C HIS A 117 4.11 17.95 16.28
N GLN A 118 4.44 19.08 16.89
CA GLN A 118 5.65 19.26 17.71
C GLN A 118 6.96 18.83 17.00
N GLY A 119 7.07 19.12 15.70
CA GLY A 119 8.25 18.75 14.89
C GLY A 119 8.31 17.26 14.52
N GLN A 120 7.28 16.48 14.83
CA GLN A 120 7.13 15.09 14.42
C GLN A 120 6.06 14.95 13.35
N ARG A 121 6.25 14.02 12.43
CA ARG A 121 5.23 13.65 11.43
C ARG A 121 4.30 12.59 12.02
N VAL A 122 3.03 12.94 12.15
CA VAL A 122 1.99 12.05 12.71
C VAL A 122 1.00 11.69 11.61
N PRO A 123 0.58 10.41 11.48
CA PRO A 123 -0.46 10.02 10.53
C PRO A 123 -1.71 10.87 10.68
N ASN A 124 -2.24 11.37 9.56
CA ASN A 124 -3.47 12.16 9.56
C ASN A 124 -4.69 11.24 9.77
N PRO A 125 -5.47 11.40 10.85
CA PRO A 125 -6.65 10.56 11.10
C PRO A 125 -7.76 10.72 10.05
N ASP A 126 -7.76 11.81 9.27
CA ASP A 126 -8.72 12.05 8.19
C ASP A 126 -8.25 11.49 6.85
N TRP A 127 -7.00 11.02 6.74
CA TRP A 127 -6.50 10.41 5.52
C TRP A 127 -7.15 9.07 5.24
N ARG A 128 -7.44 8.81 3.97
CA ARG A 128 -8.03 7.55 3.48
C ARG A 128 -7.26 7.05 2.25
N PRO A 129 -7.05 5.72 2.12
CA PRO A 129 -6.31 5.15 1.00
C PRO A 129 -7.03 5.34 -0.33
N TYR A 130 -8.37 5.26 -0.35
CA TYR A 130 -9.18 5.46 -1.55
C TYR A 130 -9.93 6.78 -1.48
N ILE A 131 -10.04 7.47 -2.62
CA ILE A 131 -10.85 8.69 -2.74
C ILE A 131 -11.85 8.49 -3.86
N VAL A 132 -13.14 8.65 -3.56
CA VAL A 132 -14.20 8.66 -4.57
C VAL A 132 -14.66 10.10 -4.71
N LEU A 133 -14.50 10.66 -5.91
CA LEU A 133 -15.07 11.97 -6.23
C LEU A 133 -16.59 11.83 -6.38
N PRO A 134 -17.39 12.82 -5.97
CA PRO A 134 -18.86 12.74 -5.99
C PRO A 134 -19.46 12.31 -7.34
N ALA A 135 -18.81 12.64 -8.46
CA ALA A 135 -19.25 12.27 -9.81
C ALA A 135 -19.08 10.78 -10.16
N ALA A 136 -18.27 10.03 -9.40
CA ALA A 136 -18.02 8.59 -9.61
C ALA A 136 -18.87 7.71 -8.66
N ALA A 137 -19.70 8.31 -7.80
CA ALA A 137 -20.49 7.59 -6.81
C ALA A 137 -21.70 6.84 -7.40
N GLU A 138 -22.12 7.16 -8.63
CA GLU A 138 -23.33 6.57 -9.24
C GLU A 138 -23.17 5.08 -9.59
N ASP A 139 -21.97 4.62 -9.94
CA ASP A 139 -21.70 3.21 -10.30
C ASP A 139 -21.13 2.38 -9.13
N GLY A 140 -20.89 3.01 -7.97
CA GLY A 140 -20.39 2.33 -6.76
C GLY A 140 -19.01 1.67 -6.87
N HIS A 141 -18.28 1.88 -7.98
CA HIS A 141 -16.95 1.34 -8.24
C HIS A 141 -15.87 2.40 -8.04
N VAL A 142 -14.85 2.05 -7.26
CA VAL A 142 -13.75 2.97 -6.90
C VAL A 142 -12.64 2.99 -7.97
N LEU A 143 -12.55 1.95 -8.80
CA LEU A 143 -11.49 1.79 -9.80
C LEU A 143 -12.00 1.92 -11.23
N SER A 144 -11.35 2.80 -12.00
CA SER A 144 -11.48 2.82 -13.45
C SER A 144 -10.63 1.73 -14.11
N GLN A 145 -10.89 1.44 -15.38
CA GLN A 145 -10.07 0.50 -16.16
C GLN A 145 -8.58 0.89 -16.19
N ALA A 146 -8.29 2.20 -16.28
CA ALA A 146 -6.92 2.72 -16.25
C ALA A 146 -6.25 2.49 -14.88
N ALA A 147 -7.01 2.61 -13.79
CA ALA A 147 -6.50 2.32 -12.45
C ALA A 147 -6.16 0.83 -12.28
N ILE A 148 -7.00 -0.08 -12.81
CA ILE A 148 -6.72 -1.53 -12.83
C ILE A 148 -5.45 -1.83 -13.63
N GLN A 149 -5.27 -1.22 -14.80
CA GLN A 149 -4.05 -1.40 -15.60
C GLN A 149 -2.80 -0.90 -14.87
N SER A 150 -2.88 0.27 -14.22
CA SER A 150 -1.80 0.80 -13.39
C SER A 150 -1.46 -0.15 -12.24
N MET A 151 -2.46 -0.66 -11.54
CA MET A 151 -2.30 -1.62 -10.44
C MET A 151 -1.53 -2.86 -10.89
N PHE A 152 -1.98 -3.54 -11.95
CA PHE A 152 -1.29 -4.73 -12.47
C PHE A 152 0.13 -4.43 -12.95
N ALA A 153 0.34 -3.30 -13.62
CA ALA A 153 1.68 -2.92 -14.07
C ALA A 153 2.66 -2.70 -12.90
N VAL A 154 2.21 -2.00 -11.84
CA VAL A 154 3.04 -1.77 -10.65
C VAL A 154 3.27 -3.07 -9.89
N LEU A 155 2.22 -3.85 -9.60
CA LEU A 155 2.36 -5.09 -8.85
C LEU A 155 3.24 -6.10 -9.60
N GLY A 156 3.06 -6.25 -10.91
CA GLY A 156 3.93 -7.10 -11.72
C GLY A 156 5.40 -6.68 -11.64
N SER A 157 5.69 -5.37 -11.69
CA SER A 157 7.06 -4.88 -11.51
C SER A 157 7.59 -5.12 -10.10
N PHE A 158 6.76 -4.91 -9.07
CA PHE A 158 7.13 -5.09 -7.67
C PHE A 158 7.43 -6.55 -7.35
N PHE A 159 6.54 -7.47 -7.73
CA PHE A 159 6.75 -8.89 -7.48
C PHE A 159 7.92 -9.47 -8.29
N ASN A 160 8.18 -8.98 -9.50
CA ASN A 160 9.40 -9.33 -10.24
C ASN A 160 10.66 -8.88 -9.49
N PHE A 161 10.66 -7.68 -8.91
CA PHE A 161 11.76 -7.23 -8.05
C PHE A 161 11.95 -8.17 -6.84
N LEU A 162 10.87 -8.55 -6.16
CA LEU A 162 10.96 -9.47 -5.02
C LEU A 162 11.52 -10.85 -5.41
N VAL A 163 11.24 -11.33 -6.62
CA VAL A 163 11.85 -12.56 -7.15
C VAL A 163 13.34 -12.37 -7.44
N GLN A 164 13.73 -11.22 -8.01
CA GLN A 164 15.15 -10.91 -8.29
C GLN A 164 15.99 -10.81 -7.02
N GLU A 165 15.40 -10.34 -5.92
CA GLU A 165 16.03 -10.27 -4.60
C GLU A 165 15.99 -11.60 -3.82
N ASP A 166 15.56 -12.70 -4.46
CA ASP A 166 15.36 -14.03 -3.85
C ASP A 166 14.41 -14.00 -2.62
N TYR A 167 13.57 -12.98 -2.54
CA TYR A 167 12.56 -12.84 -1.49
C TYR A 167 11.35 -13.74 -1.78
N LEU A 168 10.94 -13.83 -3.04
CA LEU A 168 9.85 -14.70 -3.51
C LEU A 168 10.34 -15.69 -4.55
N LYS A 169 9.68 -16.85 -4.64
CA LYS A 169 10.02 -17.90 -5.62
C LYS A 169 9.45 -17.64 -7.01
N SER A 170 8.36 -16.88 -7.10
CA SER A 170 7.66 -16.60 -8.35
C SER A 170 6.81 -15.34 -8.22
N ASN A 171 6.54 -14.71 -9.35
CA ASN A 171 5.60 -13.59 -9.44
C ASN A 171 4.15 -14.14 -9.48
N PRO A 172 3.27 -13.75 -8.53
CA PRO A 172 1.87 -14.17 -8.53
C PRO A 172 0.97 -13.40 -9.52
N VAL A 173 1.47 -12.31 -10.10
CA VAL A 173 0.74 -11.41 -11.02
C VAL A 173 0.86 -11.85 -12.48
#